data_AF-A0A4S2AV66-F1
#
_entry.id   AF-A0A4S2AV66-F1
#
_cell.length_a   1.000
_cell.length_b   1.000
_cell.length_c   1.000
_cell.angle_alpha   90.00
_cell.angle_beta   90.00
_cell.angle_gamma   90.00
#
_symmetry.space_group_name_H-M   'P 1'
#
loop_
_entity.id
_entity.type
_entity.pdbx_description
1 polymer ?
#
loop_
_entity_poly.entity_id
_entity_poly.type
_entity_poly.pdbx_seq_one_letter_code
_entity_poly.pdbx_strand_id
1 'polypeptide(L)'
;MKLHIVLFSLLVVTLAGCTAATTTENLAGARLLIENNDFASAQSMCDEVRNAVESDDSDVEVEDLCKLAILYMQLADHTDRDDNVEYARQAYMQSLECDSAGAMDYYSRLGVDEMAQVVLLSSIVRSTTAVPEIDEQGDTLLIVPDDDSYMIP
;
A
#
# COMPACT_ATOMS: atom_id res chain seq x y z
N MET A 1 -12.33 -42.52 35.75
CA MET A 1 -13.19 -41.43 35.21
C MET A 1 -12.68 -40.01 35.57
N LYS A 2 -11.37 -39.72 35.43
CA LYS A 2 -10.83 -38.35 35.63
C LYS A 2 -9.72 -37.97 34.63
N LEU A 3 -9.35 -38.87 33.72
CA LEU A 3 -8.27 -38.66 32.74
C LEU A 3 -8.78 -38.24 31.35
N HIS A 4 -10.10 -38.25 31.10
CA HIS A 4 -10.68 -37.81 29.83
C HIS A 4 -11.03 -36.31 29.81
N ILE A 5 -10.94 -35.62 30.95
CA ILE A 5 -11.32 -34.21 31.06
C ILE A 5 -10.19 -33.27 30.62
N VAL A 6 -8.92 -33.72 30.65
CA VAL A 6 -7.78 -32.88 30.29
C VAL A 6 -7.59 -32.77 28.76
N LEU A 7 -8.03 -33.78 28.00
CA LEU A 7 -7.82 -33.83 26.55
C LEU A 7 -8.79 -32.96 25.74
N PHE A 8 -9.80 -32.36 26.38
CA PHE A 8 -10.82 -31.53 25.73
C PHE A 8 -10.54 -30.01 25.84
N SER A 9 -9.50 -29.60 26.58
CA SER A 9 -9.21 -28.17 26.81
C SER A 9 -8.28 -27.52 25.77
N LEU A 10 -7.85 -28.25 24.73
CA LEU A 10 -6.90 -27.77 23.72
C LEU A 10 -7.54 -27.57 22.33
N LEU A 11 -8.78 -27.09 22.27
CA LEU A 11 -9.47 -26.85 20.99
C LEU A 11 -10.21 -25.49 20.96
N VAL A 12 -9.66 -24.45 21.57
CA VAL A 12 -10.24 -23.11 21.50
C VAL A 12 -9.14 -22.06 21.37
N VAL A 13 -8.50 -21.99 20.20
CA VAL A 13 -7.93 -20.75 19.62
C VAL A 13 -7.90 -20.97 18.10
N THR A 14 -8.05 -19.89 17.33
CA THR A 14 -7.92 -19.75 15.85
C THR A 14 -9.20 -19.82 15.00
N LEU A 15 -10.14 -18.91 15.22
CA LEU A 15 -11.19 -18.57 14.23
C LEU A 15 -11.21 -17.08 13.83
N ALA A 16 -10.17 -16.31 14.15
CA ALA A 16 -10.09 -14.88 13.84
C ALA A 16 -9.44 -14.54 12.47
N GLY A 17 -9.17 -15.53 11.61
CA GLY A 17 -8.42 -15.32 10.35
C GLY A 17 -9.26 -15.36 9.07
N CYS A 18 -10.59 -15.34 9.16
CA CYS A 18 -11.44 -15.61 8.00
C CYS A 18 -11.48 -14.47 6.98
N THR A 19 -11.21 -13.22 7.40
CA THR A 19 -11.24 -12.03 6.52
C THR A 19 -9.89 -11.75 5.88
N ALA A 20 -8.79 -11.84 6.64
CA ALA A 20 -7.43 -11.68 6.11
C ALA A 20 -7.08 -12.73 5.04
N ALA A 21 -7.52 -13.98 5.22
CA ALA A 21 -7.34 -15.01 4.19
C ALA A 21 -8.01 -14.65 2.86
N THR A 22 -9.17 -14.00 2.92
CA THR A 22 -9.91 -13.54 1.72
C THR A 22 -9.25 -12.32 1.08
N THR A 23 -8.71 -11.37 1.83
CA THR A 23 -8.02 -10.20 1.25
C THR A 23 -6.76 -10.63 0.50
N THR A 24 -5.94 -11.48 1.11
CA THR A 24 -4.72 -11.99 0.47
C THR A 24 -5.04 -12.82 -0.78
N GLU A 25 -6.07 -13.67 -0.74
CA GLU A 25 -6.52 -14.43 -1.91
C GLU A 25 -7.01 -13.52 -3.03
N ASN A 26 -7.79 -12.48 -2.69
CA ASN A 26 -8.29 -11.52 -3.66
C ASN A 26 -7.16 -10.74 -4.34
N LEU A 27 -6.14 -10.32 -3.59
CA LEU A 27 -4.97 -9.63 -4.14
C LEU A 27 -4.13 -10.53 -5.06
N ALA A 28 -3.98 -11.82 -4.71
CA ALA A 28 -3.32 -12.79 -5.58
C ALA A 28 -4.12 -13.03 -6.88
N GLY A 29 -5.45 -13.10 -6.79
CA GLY A 29 -6.33 -13.20 -7.95
C GLY A 29 -6.27 -11.96 -8.85
N ALA A 30 -6.30 -10.76 -8.27
CA ALA A 30 -6.18 -9.50 -8.99
C ALA A 30 -4.87 -9.43 -9.80
N ARG A 31 -3.76 -9.86 -9.22
CA ARG A 31 -2.46 -9.94 -9.91
C ARG A 31 -2.51 -10.86 -11.13
N LEU A 32 -3.07 -12.06 -10.98
CA LEU A 32 -3.23 -12.99 -12.12
C LEU A 32 -4.12 -12.41 -13.22
N LEU A 33 -5.15 -11.64 -12.87
CA LEU A 33 -6.02 -10.99 -13.84
C LEU A 33 -5.27 -9.89 -14.60
N ILE A 34 -4.44 -9.09 -13.93
CA ILE A 34 -3.55 -8.10 -14.58
C ILE A 34 -2.59 -8.81 -15.55
N GLU A 35 -1.96 -9.91 -15.14
CA GLU A 35 -1.08 -10.71 -16.00
C GLU A 35 -1.81 -11.25 -17.24
N ASN A 36 -3.11 -11.53 -17.11
CA ASN A 36 -3.98 -11.99 -18.20
C ASN A 36 -4.64 -10.84 -18.99
N ASN A 37 -4.32 -9.58 -18.70
CA ASN A 37 -4.92 -8.36 -19.28
C ASN A 37 -6.43 -8.19 -19.01
N ASP A 38 -6.96 -8.83 -17.97
CA ASP A 38 -8.34 -8.62 -17.49
C ASP A 38 -8.36 -7.55 -16.39
N PHE A 39 -8.14 -6.31 -16.80
CA PHE A 39 -8.02 -5.18 -15.88
C PHE A 39 -9.33 -4.82 -15.18
N ALA A 40 -10.48 -5.07 -15.82
CA ALA A 40 -11.78 -4.78 -15.24
C ALA A 40 -12.10 -5.71 -14.06
N SER A 41 -11.84 -7.01 -14.22
CA SER A 41 -12.00 -7.97 -13.12
C SER A 41 -10.98 -7.71 -12.00
N ALA A 42 -9.72 -7.38 -12.36
CA ALA A 42 -8.69 -7.03 -11.38
C ALA A 42 -9.08 -5.80 -10.55
N GLN A 43 -9.64 -4.77 -11.18
CA GLN A 43 -10.18 -3.58 -10.51
C GLN A 43 -11.22 -3.96 -9.46
N SER A 44 -12.21 -4.79 -9.85
CA SER A 44 -13.28 -5.23 -8.94
C SER A 44 -12.72 -5.93 -7.71
N MET A 45 -11.70 -6.79 -7.87
CA MET A 45 -11.07 -7.49 -6.76
C MET A 45 -10.31 -6.53 -5.83
N CYS A 46 -9.61 -5.54 -6.39
CA CYS A 46 -8.92 -4.52 -5.59
C CYS A 46 -9.93 -3.66 -4.80
N ASP A 47 -11.04 -3.28 -5.43
CA ASP A 47 -12.10 -2.49 -4.79
C ASP A 47 -12.80 -3.27 -3.67
N GLU A 48 -13.00 -4.57 -3.83
CA GLU A 48 -13.50 -5.44 -2.74
C GLU A 48 -12.57 -5.43 -1.53
N VAL A 49 -11.26 -5.52 -1.76
CA VAL A 49 -10.25 -5.46 -0.67
C VAL A 49 -10.27 -4.08 -0.02
N ARG A 50 -10.28 -2.99 -0.80
CA ARG A 50 -10.36 -1.62 -0.27
C ARG A 50 -11.61 -1.43 0.60
N ASN A 51 -12.77 -1.88 0.13
CA ASN A 51 -14.01 -1.77 0.90
C ASN A 51 -13.95 -2.59 2.21
N ALA A 52 -13.27 -3.75 2.21
CA ALA A 52 -13.05 -4.52 3.42
C ALA A 52 -12.13 -3.80 4.42
N VAL A 53 -11.06 -3.18 3.91
CA VAL A 53 -10.13 -2.35 4.70
C VAL A 53 -10.85 -1.18 5.38
N GLU A 54 -11.71 -0.47 4.64
CA GLU A 54 -12.47 0.68 5.15
C GLU A 54 -13.54 0.31 6.19
N SER A 55 -13.98 -0.95 6.22
CA SER A 55 -15.09 -1.38 7.07
C SER A 55 -14.74 -1.55 8.56
N ASP A 56 -13.50 -1.26 8.98
CA ASP A 56 -12.97 -1.28 10.37
C ASP A 56 -13.12 -2.62 11.14
N ASP A 57 -13.71 -3.64 10.50
CA ASP A 57 -13.94 -4.99 11.00
C ASP A 57 -12.85 -6.00 10.53
N SER A 58 -11.79 -5.52 9.87
CA SER A 58 -10.71 -6.38 9.35
C SER A 58 -9.33 -5.99 9.88
N ASP A 59 -8.65 -6.96 10.51
CA ASP A 59 -7.21 -6.89 10.74
C ASP A 59 -6.51 -7.05 9.38
N VAL A 60 -6.26 -5.93 8.70
CA VAL A 60 -5.56 -5.93 7.41
C VAL A 60 -4.06 -5.99 7.66
N GLU A 61 -3.40 -6.95 7.01
CA GLU A 61 -1.95 -7.04 7.06
C GLU A 61 -1.31 -5.87 6.28
N VAL A 62 -0.24 -5.31 6.84
CA VAL A 62 0.53 -4.21 6.20
C VAL A 62 0.97 -4.61 4.78
N GLU A 63 1.31 -5.88 4.59
CA GLU A 63 1.69 -6.43 3.29
C GLU A 63 0.55 -6.35 2.26
N ASP A 64 -0.69 -6.56 2.68
CA ASP A 64 -1.86 -6.50 1.83
C ASP A 64 -2.17 -5.05 1.39
N LEU A 65 -1.99 -4.07 2.29
CA LEU A 65 -2.03 -2.65 1.92
C LEU A 65 -0.92 -2.29 0.92
N CYS A 66 0.28 -2.83 1.12
CA CYS A 66 1.38 -2.60 0.19
C CYS A 66 1.09 -3.19 -1.20
N LYS A 67 0.59 -4.43 -1.26
CA LYS A 67 0.17 -5.08 -2.52
C LYS A 67 -0.93 -4.28 -3.22
N LEU A 68 -1.94 -3.85 -2.47
CA LEU A 68 -3.06 -3.08 -2.99
C LEU A 68 -2.58 -1.76 -3.65
N ALA A 69 -1.63 -1.06 -3.02
CA ALA A 69 -1.03 0.15 -3.59
C ALA A 69 -0.35 -0.11 -4.96
N ILE A 70 0.41 -1.20 -5.09
CA ILE A 70 1.06 -1.58 -6.35
C ILE A 70 0.06 -1.96 -7.42
N LEU A 71 -0.95 -2.76 -7.07
CA LEU A 71 -1.97 -3.21 -8.03
C LEU A 71 -2.77 -2.04 -8.59
N TYR A 72 -3.14 -1.07 -7.76
CA TYR A 72 -3.78 0.15 -8.25
C TYR A 72 -2.85 0.98 -9.16
N MET A 73 -1.55 1.08 -8.86
CA MET A 73 -0.59 1.72 -9.78
C MET A 73 -0.48 0.99 -11.13
N GLN A 74 -0.55 -0.34 -11.13
CA GLN A 74 -0.60 -1.13 -12.36
C GLN A 74 -1.88 -0.88 -13.15
N LEU A 75 -3.02 -0.83 -12.47
CA LEU A 75 -4.32 -0.55 -13.09
C LEU A 75 -4.42 0.87 -13.64
N ALA A 76 -3.75 1.85 -13.02
CA ALA A 76 -3.74 3.24 -13.49
C ALA A 76 -3.16 3.43 -14.91
N ASP A 77 -2.41 2.46 -15.42
CA ASP A 77 -1.90 2.48 -16.80
C ASP A 77 -2.92 1.89 -17.82
N HIS A 78 -4.01 1.29 -17.35
CA HIS A 78 -4.97 0.55 -18.19
C HIS A 78 -6.44 0.95 -18.00
N THR A 79 -6.83 1.48 -16.83
CA THR A 79 -8.20 1.87 -16.47
C THR A 79 -8.25 3.33 -16.01
N ASP A 80 -9.16 3.70 -15.10
CA ASP A 80 -9.28 5.08 -14.64
C ASP A 80 -8.04 5.51 -13.86
N ARG A 81 -7.18 6.28 -14.53
CA ARG A 81 -5.86 6.64 -14.02
C ARG A 81 -5.93 7.47 -12.76
N ASP A 82 -6.80 8.48 -12.72
CA ASP A 82 -6.80 9.46 -11.64
C ASP A 82 -7.32 8.82 -10.34
N ASP A 83 -8.40 8.05 -10.43
CA ASP A 83 -8.96 7.32 -9.30
C ASP A 83 -7.97 6.26 -8.78
N ASN A 84 -7.37 5.48 -9.67
CA ASN A 84 -6.44 4.43 -9.26
C ASN A 84 -5.14 4.97 -8.66
N VAL A 85 -4.62 6.09 -9.17
CA VAL A 85 -3.47 6.75 -8.53
C VAL A 85 -3.85 7.23 -7.12
N GLU A 86 -5.05 7.78 -6.93
CA GLU A 86 -5.50 8.21 -5.61
C GLU A 86 -5.72 7.03 -4.65
N TYR A 87 -6.33 5.94 -5.10
CA TYR A 87 -6.47 4.72 -4.29
C TYR A 87 -5.12 4.09 -3.94
N ALA A 88 -4.18 4.06 -4.88
CA ALA A 88 -2.81 3.63 -4.61
C ALA A 88 -2.16 4.52 -3.54
N ARG A 89 -2.34 5.84 -3.64
CA ARG A 89 -1.79 6.81 -2.69
C ARG A 89 -2.33 6.56 -1.28
N GLN A 90 -3.63 6.36 -1.15
CA GLN A 90 -4.28 6.08 0.13
C GLN A 90 -3.76 4.77 0.74
N ALA A 91 -3.73 3.67 -0.01
CA ALA A 91 -3.21 2.39 0.46
C ALA A 91 -1.74 2.47 0.87
N TYR A 92 -0.92 3.22 0.13
CA TYR A 92 0.49 3.46 0.45
C TYR A 92 0.66 4.28 1.75
N MET A 93 -0.11 5.34 1.94
CA MET A 93 -0.05 6.11 3.19
C MET A 93 -0.52 5.27 4.37
N GLN A 94 -1.61 4.51 4.21
CA GLN A 94 -2.16 3.65 5.25
C GLN A 94 -1.19 2.53 5.64
N SER A 95 -0.43 1.97 4.69
CA SER A 95 0.59 0.96 5.01
C SER A 95 1.71 1.54 5.88
N LEU A 96 2.12 2.79 5.62
CA LEU A 96 3.12 3.50 6.43
C LEU A 96 2.61 3.91 7.80
N GLU A 97 1.33 4.30 7.90
CA GLU A 97 0.67 4.61 9.16
C GLU A 97 0.49 3.37 10.03
N CYS A 98 0.23 2.21 9.42
CA CYS A 98 0.06 0.92 10.10
C CYS A 98 1.40 0.35 10.61
N ASP A 99 2.38 0.17 9.71
CA ASP A 99 3.75 -0.25 10.06
C ASP A 99 4.74 0.24 8.99
N SER A 100 5.29 1.43 9.21
CA SER A 100 6.31 2.00 8.32
C SER A 100 7.54 1.10 8.09
N ALA A 101 7.98 0.33 9.08
CA ALA A 101 9.17 -0.50 8.93
C ALA A 101 8.85 -1.75 8.08
N GLY A 102 7.72 -2.39 8.34
CA GLY A 102 7.21 -3.51 7.55
C GLY A 102 6.91 -3.13 6.10
N ALA A 103 6.28 -1.97 5.89
CA ALA A 103 6.00 -1.46 4.55
C ALA A 103 7.29 -1.15 3.77
N MET A 104 8.26 -0.49 4.40
CA MET A 104 9.56 -0.20 3.75
C MET A 104 10.35 -1.47 3.45
N ASP A 105 10.34 -2.46 4.33
CA ASP A 105 10.92 -3.78 4.06
C ASP A 105 10.27 -4.43 2.84
N TYR A 106 8.93 -4.43 2.77
CA TYR A 106 8.20 -4.96 1.63
C TYR A 106 8.59 -4.25 0.32
N TYR A 107 8.53 -2.92 0.28
CA TYR A 107 8.85 -2.14 -0.92
C TYR A 107 10.31 -2.31 -1.37
N SER A 108 11.24 -2.56 -0.43
CA SER A 108 12.65 -2.79 -0.76
C SER A 108 12.93 -4.12 -1.49
N ARG A 109 11.98 -5.07 -1.40
CA ARG A 109 12.11 -6.42 -1.98
C ARG A 109 11.39 -6.58 -3.33
N LEU A 110 10.74 -5.53 -3.82
CA LEU A 110 10.00 -5.56 -5.08
C LEU A 110 10.90 -5.73 -6.31
N GLY A 111 10.31 -6.27 -7.38
CA GLY A 111 10.97 -6.31 -8.69
C GLY A 111 11.20 -4.90 -9.26
N VAL A 112 12.05 -4.80 -10.28
CA VAL A 112 12.44 -3.51 -10.89
C VAL A 112 11.21 -2.72 -11.40
N ASP A 113 10.25 -3.40 -12.01
CA ASP A 113 9.06 -2.77 -12.59
C ASP A 113 8.14 -2.19 -11.49
N GLU A 114 7.92 -2.94 -10.42
CA GLU A 114 7.10 -2.51 -9.28
C GLU A 114 7.81 -1.42 -8.45
N MET A 115 9.15 -1.45 -8.37
CA MET A 115 9.93 -0.41 -7.72
C MET A 115 9.73 0.95 -8.41
N ALA A 116 9.65 0.98 -9.74
CA ALA A 116 9.36 2.21 -10.47
C ALA A 116 7.99 2.80 -10.09
N GLN A 117 6.99 1.93 -9.89
CA GLN A 117 5.65 2.33 -9.44
C GLN A 117 5.69 2.93 -8.03
N VAL A 118 6.45 2.33 -7.11
CA VAL A 118 6.63 2.87 -5.74
C VAL A 118 7.34 4.22 -5.76
N VAL A 119 8.39 4.37 -6.56
CA VAL A 119 9.13 5.65 -6.65
C VAL A 119 8.21 6.77 -7.14
N LEU A 120 7.40 6.49 -8.17
CA LEU A 120 6.39 7.43 -8.65
C LEU A 120 5.37 7.75 -7.56
N LEU A 121 4.83 6.73 -6.90
CA LEU A 121 3.84 6.89 -5.84
C LEU A 121 4.37 7.71 -4.65
N SER A 122 5.61 7.44 -4.20
CA SER A 122 6.26 8.20 -3.14
C SER A 122 6.50 9.67 -3.50
N SER A 123 6.70 9.96 -4.79
CA SER A 123 6.84 11.33 -5.30
C SER A 123 5.50 12.05 -5.27
N ILE A 124 4.42 11.37 -5.64
CA ILE A 124 3.04 11.89 -5.57
C ILE A 124 2.68 12.21 -4.12
N VAL A 125 2.91 11.27 -3.19
CA VAL A 125 2.65 11.48 -1.75
C VAL A 125 3.43 12.68 -1.23
N ARG A 126 4.72 12.80 -1.56
CA ARG A 126 5.55 13.94 -1.13
C ARG A 126 5.02 15.27 -1.68
N SER A 127 4.60 15.30 -2.95
CA SER A 127 4.07 16.52 -3.58
C SER A 127 2.72 16.96 -3.02
N THR A 128 1.91 16.01 -2.54
CA THR A 128 0.56 16.27 -1.99
C THR A 128 0.56 16.57 -0.50
N THR A 129 1.58 16.09 0.22
CA THR A 129 1.76 16.32 1.67
C THR A 129 2.65 17.52 1.99
N ALA A 130 3.40 18.03 1.01
CA ALA A 130 4.13 19.28 1.15
C ALA A 130 3.14 20.44 1.32
N VAL A 131 2.84 20.79 2.58
CA VAL A 131 2.24 22.08 2.91
C VAL A 131 3.24 23.13 2.43
N PRO A 132 2.87 24.04 1.50
CA PRO A 132 3.72 25.19 1.25
C PRO A 132 3.82 25.93 2.58
N GLU A 133 5.02 25.98 3.17
CA GLU A 133 5.31 26.95 4.23
C GLU A 133 5.19 28.31 3.57
N ILE A 134 3.99 28.90 3.65
CA ILE A 134 3.79 30.31 3.34
C ILE A 134 4.44 31.04 4.49
N ASP A 135 5.62 31.59 4.28
CA ASP A 135 6.12 32.61 5.20
C ASP A 135 5.08 33.76 5.26
N GLU A 136 4.93 34.41 6.41
CA GLU A 136 4.00 35.54 6.54
C GLU A 136 4.44 36.79 5.73
N GLN A 137 5.38 36.65 4.79
CA GLN A 137 5.94 37.75 4.00
C GLN A 137 5.73 37.62 2.50
N GLY A 138 5.24 36.50 1.97
CA GLY A 138 4.73 36.41 0.61
C GLY A 138 5.79 36.55 -0.49
N ASP A 139 7.04 36.14 -0.23
CA ASP A 139 8.07 36.03 -1.25
C ASP A 139 8.38 34.55 -1.53
N THR A 140 8.25 34.16 -2.80
CA THR A 140 8.60 32.81 -3.26
C THR A 140 10.08 32.56 -3.01
N LEU A 141 10.41 31.66 -2.08
CA LEU A 141 11.78 31.17 -1.92
C LEU A 141 12.14 30.39 -3.20
N LEU A 142 12.85 31.05 -4.12
CA LEU A 142 13.58 30.38 -5.17
C LEU A 142 14.45 29.32 -4.50
N ILE A 143 14.26 28.05 -4.87
CA ILE A 143 15.22 26.99 -4.54
C ILE A 143 16.55 27.45 -5.13
N VAL A 144 17.43 27.99 -4.29
CA VAL A 144 18.81 28.23 -4.64
C VAL A 144 19.47 26.86 -4.61
N PRO A 145 19.93 26.31 -5.75
CA PRO A 145 20.79 25.14 -5.69
C PRO A 145 22.05 25.54 -4.93
N ASP A 146 22.40 24.79 -3.88
CA ASP A 146 23.69 24.87 -3.19
C ASP A 146 24.82 24.67 -4.20
N ASP A 147 25.27 25.75 -4.82
CA ASP A 147 26.53 25.83 -5.55
C ASP A 147 27.49 26.63 -4.68
N ASP A 148 28.33 25.92 -3.92
CA ASP A 148 29.66 26.38 -3.54
C ASP A 148 30.43 25.27 -2.80
N SER A 149 31.14 24.43 -3.55
CA SER A 149 32.43 23.89 -3.07
C SER A 149 33.31 23.39 -4.22
N TYR A 150 33.84 24.32 -5.01
CA TYR A 150 35.17 24.15 -5.58
C TYR A 150 36.17 24.97 -4.76
N MET A 151 36.86 24.33 -3.81
CA MET A 151 38.21 24.74 -3.42
C MET A 151 39.18 23.66 -3.90
N ILE A 152 39.94 23.99 -4.94
CA ILE A 152 41.14 23.26 -5.37
C ILE A 152 42.30 23.72 -4.47
N PRO A 153 43.14 22.82 -3.93
CA PRO A 153 44.39 23.21 -3.27
C PRO A 153 45.44 23.76 -4.24
#